data_AF-A0A7Y6BV12-F1
#
_entry.id   AF-A0A7Y6BV12-F1
#
_cell.length_a   1.000
_cell.length_b   1.000
_cell.length_c   1.000
_cell.angle_alpha   90.00
_cell.angle_beta   90.00
_cell.angle_gamma   90.00
#
_symmetry.space_group_name_H-M   'P 1'
#
loop_
_entity.id
_entity.type
_entity.pdbx_description
1 polymer ?
#
loop_
_entity_poly.entity_id
_entity_poly.type
_entity_poly.pdbx_seq_one_letter_code
_entity_poly.pdbx_strand_id
1 'polypeptide(L)'
;MKRFVTLFLIFLMVSSSTSAYAAQPSSTWKSSYKKILNNYLKSEDFGQDNVITLVDIDQDGIPELFAGQAYRTVNHVDLAYTFKNGKAVPLKQSGPGLSEDESGIGFNLGMEGFNKGQVKIFVNKKTNKQTVIVRDGASSAIGAVVGEYAINLQGSKIVSQEISVANYSEEVDDEFTFKGKKVSKSTFDKNRIKYFSQLKQKPSNATHLEGLYVINMIDAGWSNDKIINKFLKL
;
A
#
# COMPACT_ATOMS: atom_id res chain seq x y z
N MET A 1 11.79 -58.39 44.77
CA MET A 1 11.00 -57.86 43.63
C MET A 1 9.74 -57.10 44.08
N LYS A 2 9.87 -56.07 44.95
CA LYS A 2 8.72 -55.25 45.40
C LYS A 2 9.05 -53.76 45.62
N ARG A 3 10.20 -53.27 45.14
CA ARG A 3 10.63 -51.87 45.35
C ARG A 3 10.94 -51.06 44.09
N PHE A 4 10.72 -51.63 42.90
CA PHE A 4 10.92 -50.93 41.62
C PHE A 4 9.62 -50.57 40.88
N VAL A 5 8.45 -50.93 41.43
CA VAL A 5 7.16 -50.66 40.77
C VAL A 5 6.56 -49.30 41.18
N THR A 6 7.02 -48.71 42.29
CA THR A 6 6.42 -47.46 42.82
C THR A 6 6.94 -46.19 42.16
N LEU A 7 8.10 -46.23 41.48
CA LEU A 7 8.68 -45.04 40.83
C LEU A 7 8.20 -44.78 39.40
N PHE A 8 7.48 -45.72 38.78
CA PHE A 8 6.98 -45.54 37.42
C PHE A 8 5.62 -44.82 37.34
N LEU A 9 4.91 -44.68 38.48
CA LEU A 9 3.58 -44.05 38.50
C LEU A 9 3.59 -42.53 38.81
N ILE A 10 4.70 -41.98 39.30
CA ILE A 10 4.80 -40.54 39.58
C ILE A 10 5.34 -39.76 38.36
N PHE A 11 6.01 -40.43 37.42
CA PHE A 11 6.48 -39.80 36.18
C PHE A 11 5.40 -39.68 35.09
N LEU A 12 4.19 -40.21 35.33
CA LEU A 12 3.07 -40.25 34.38
C LEU A 12 1.93 -39.26 34.70
N MET A 13 2.09 -38.39 35.70
CA MET A 13 1.12 -37.34 36.03
C MET A 13 1.58 -35.91 35.70
N VAL A 14 2.62 -35.77 34.86
CA VAL A 14 2.98 -34.48 34.22
C VAL A 14 2.73 -34.56 32.71
N SER A 15 1.70 -35.31 32.30
CA SER A 15 1.20 -35.30 30.93
C SER A 15 -0.01 -34.38 30.83
N SER A 16 0.21 -33.28 30.12
CA SER A 16 -0.80 -32.66 29.25
C SER A 16 -1.81 -31.72 29.91
N SER A 17 -1.35 -30.69 30.59
CA SER A 17 -2.05 -29.39 30.56
C SER A 17 -1.55 -28.56 29.38
N THR A 18 -1.52 -29.12 28.17
CA THR A 18 -1.59 -28.27 26.99
C THR A 18 -3.02 -27.75 27.00
N SER A 19 -3.20 -26.54 27.54
CA SER A 19 -4.37 -25.74 27.22
C SER A 19 -4.47 -25.79 25.71
N ALA A 20 -5.46 -26.52 25.19
CA ALA A 20 -5.90 -26.36 23.83
C ALA A 20 -6.43 -24.92 23.78
N TYR A 21 -5.52 -23.97 23.58
CA TYR A 21 -5.85 -22.70 23.01
C TYR A 21 -6.52 -23.09 21.71
N ALA A 22 -7.85 -23.09 21.72
CA ALA A 22 -8.62 -23.15 20.50
C ALA A 22 -8.03 -22.03 19.66
N ALA A 23 -7.20 -22.39 18.68
CA ALA A 23 -6.65 -21.44 17.75
C ALA A 23 -7.87 -20.80 17.12
N GLN A 24 -8.17 -19.55 17.51
CA GLN A 24 -9.21 -18.81 16.84
C GLN A 24 -8.89 -18.92 15.35
N PRO A 25 -9.87 -19.29 14.49
CA PRO A 25 -9.61 -19.40 13.08
C PRO A 25 -8.94 -18.09 12.65
N SER A 26 -7.67 -18.18 12.26
CA SER A 26 -6.89 -17.00 11.92
C SER A 26 -7.66 -16.29 10.82
N SER A 27 -8.09 -15.05 11.07
CA SER A 27 -8.81 -14.31 10.03
C SER A 27 -7.94 -14.27 8.77
N THR A 28 -8.56 -14.32 7.59
CA THR A 28 -7.82 -14.11 6.35
C THR A 28 -7.76 -12.62 6.08
N TRP A 29 -6.72 -12.15 5.38
CA TRP A 29 -6.64 -10.76 4.95
C TRP A 29 -7.92 -10.32 4.22
N LYS A 30 -8.50 -11.19 3.38
CA LYS A 30 -9.78 -10.95 2.68
C LYS A 30 -10.90 -10.64 3.67
N SER A 31 -11.06 -11.45 4.72
CA SER A 31 -12.11 -11.24 5.73
C SER A 31 -11.90 -9.97 6.56
N SER A 32 -10.64 -9.61 6.85
CA SER A 32 -10.30 -8.39 7.60
C SER A 32 -10.49 -7.14 6.75
N TYR A 33 -9.98 -7.12 5.52
CA TYR A 33 -10.15 -6.01 4.59
C TYR A 33 -11.60 -5.82 4.18
N LYS A 34 -12.37 -6.90 4.05
CA LYS A 34 -13.82 -6.79 3.82
C LYS A 34 -14.52 -5.94 4.88
N LYS A 35 -14.17 -6.11 6.17
CA LYS A 35 -14.75 -5.33 7.26
C LYS A 35 -14.34 -3.85 7.16
N ILE A 36 -13.06 -3.59 6.90
CA ILE A 36 -12.52 -2.23 6.75
C ILE A 36 -13.20 -1.52 5.58
N LEU A 37 -13.25 -2.16 4.41
CA LEU A 37 -13.87 -1.62 3.20
C LEU A 37 -15.37 -1.41 3.37
N ASN A 38 -16.09 -2.31 4.05
CA ASN A 38 -17.51 -2.13 4.32
C ASN A 38 -17.80 -0.88 5.16
N ASN A 39 -16.91 -0.54 6.10
CA ASN A 39 -17.03 0.68 6.89
C ASN A 39 -16.68 1.91 6.05
N TYR A 40 -15.60 1.84 5.27
CA TYR A 40 -15.17 2.93 4.40
C TYR A 40 -16.20 3.26 3.31
N LEU A 41 -16.79 2.27 2.65
CA LEU A 41 -17.85 2.50 1.65
C LEU A 41 -19.15 3.10 2.24
N LYS A 42 -19.26 3.20 3.57
CA LYS A 42 -20.41 3.79 4.27
C LYS A 42 -20.05 5.10 4.97
N SER A 43 -18.78 5.51 4.98
CA SER A 43 -18.37 6.76 5.59
C SER A 43 -18.76 7.93 4.70
N GLU A 44 -18.93 9.10 5.31
CA GLU A 44 -19.23 10.35 4.61
C GLU A 44 -18.06 10.80 3.71
N ASP A 45 -16.83 10.33 4.01
CA ASP A 45 -15.62 10.64 3.25
C ASP A 45 -15.49 9.85 1.93
N PHE A 46 -16.37 8.86 1.69
CA PHE A 46 -16.33 8.08 0.45
C PHE A 46 -17.20 8.71 -0.65
N GLY A 47 -16.56 9.05 -1.76
CA GLY A 47 -17.18 9.65 -2.93
C GLY A 47 -16.61 9.15 -4.26
N GLN A 48 -16.98 9.83 -5.33
CA GLN A 48 -16.65 9.43 -6.71
C GLN A 48 -15.15 9.49 -7.04
N ASP A 49 -14.43 10.39 -6.37
CA ASP A 49 -13.01 10.67 -6.58
C ASP A 49 -12.09 9.79 -5.72
N ASN A 50 -12.67 8.91 -4.88
CA ASN A 50 -11.91 7.98 -4.07
C ASN A 50 -11.42 6.80 -4.92
N VAL A 51 -10.26 6.28 -4.56
CA VAL A 51 -9.69 5.07 -5.15
C VAL A 51 -9.37 4.10 -4.01
N ILE A 52 -9.63 2.81 -4.24
CA ILE A 52 -9.20 1.73 -3.36
C ILE A 52 -8.22 0.86 -4.13
N THR A 53 -7.05 0.63 -3.56
CA THR A 53 -5.97 -0.14 -4.20
C THR A 53 -5.49 -1.26 -3.30
N LEU A 54 -5.34 -2.45 -3.89
CA LEU A 54 -4.63 -3.59 -3.31
C LEU A 54 -3.33 -3.78 -4.08
N VAL A 55 -2.19 -3.81 -3.39
CA VAL A 55 -0.89 -4.11 -3.99
C VAL A 55 -0.07 -4.91 -2.99
N ASP A 56 0.49 -6.04 -3.40
CA ASP A 56 1.42 -6.83 -2.58
C ASP A 56 2.85 -6.30 -2.78
N ILE A 57 3.31 -5.51 -1.80
CA ILE A 57 4.55 -4.72 -1.87
C ILE A 57 5.77 -5.58 -1.53
N ASP A 58 5.66 -6.45 -0.52
CA ASP A 58 6.75 -7.32 -0.06
C ASP A 58 6.76 -8.71 -0.74
N GLN A 59 5.76 -9.01 -1.58
CA GLN A 59 5.61 -10.24 -2.35
C GLN A 59 5.40 -11.48 -1.49
N ASP A 60 4.75 -11.31 -0.34
CA ASP A 60 4.38 -12.42 0.54
C ASP A 60 3.04 -13.10 0.14
N GLY A 61 2.40 -12.61 -0.93
CA GLY A 61 1.11 -13.09 -1.42
C GLY A 61 -0.10 -12.45 -0.72
N ILE A 62 0.13 -11.49 0.17
CA ILE A 62 -0.91 -10.75 0.87
C ILE A 62 -0.80 -9.26 0.49
N PRO A 63 -1.80 -8.69 -0.21
CA PRO A 63 -1.70 -7.29 -0.60
C PRO A 63 -1.83 -6.34 0.59
N GLU A 64 -1.14 -5.22 0.52
CA GLU A 64 -1.44 -4.01 1.28
C GLU A 64 -2.67 -3.32 0.67
N LEU A 65 -3.51 -2.79 1.55
CA LEU A 65 -4.72 -2.04 1.21
C LEU A 65 -4.47 -0.54 1.41
N PHE A 66 -4.74 0.24 0.36
CA PHE A 66 -4.77 1.69 0.40
C PHE A 66 -6.14 2.18 -0.06
N ALA A 67 -6.67 3.22 0.56
CA ALA A 67 -7.73 4.00 -0.04
C ALA A 67 -7.67 5.46 0.40
N GLY A 68 -8.19 6.33 -0.46
CA GLY A 68 -8.19 7.76 -0.25
C GLY A 68 -8.76 8.46 -1.47
N GLN A 69 -8.57 9.77 -1.56
CA GLN A 69 -9.00 10.58 -2.69
C GLN A 69 -7.83 10.90 -3.62
N ALA A 70 -8.03 10.75 -4.92
CA ALA A 70 -7.04 11.08 -5.96
C ALA A 70 -7.69 11.95 -7.05
N TYR A 71 -7.72 13.26 -6.82
CA TYR A 71 -8.31 14.22 -7.76
C TYR A 71 -7.63 15.58 -7.73
N ARG A 72 -6.95 15.94 -8.83
CA ARG A 72 -6.30 17.25 -9.05
C ARG A 72 -5.35 17.66 -7.92
N THR A 73 -5.82 18.50 -7.01
CA THR A 73 -5.08 19.03 -5.85
C THR A 73 -5.49 18.37 -4.54
N VAL A 74 -6.37 17.37 -4.58
CA VAL A 74 -6.78 16.56 -3.44
C VAL A 74 -6.18 15.18 -3.60
N ASN A 75 -5.20 14.85 -2.77
CA ASN A 75 -4.37 13.67 -2.96
C ASN A 75 -4.00 13.01 -1.62
N HIS A 76 -4.98 12.78 -0.75
CA HIS A 76 -4.74 12.23 0.57
C HIS A 76 -5.08 10.74 0.65
N VAL A 77 -4.36 10.02 1.51
CA VAL A 77 -4.67 8.64 1.89
C VAL A 77 -5.49 8.66 3.17
N ASP A 78 -6.67 8.02 3.15
CA ASP A 78 -7.58 7.88 4.30
C ASP A 78 -7.29 6.63 5.11
N LEU A 79 -6.90 5.55 4.43
CA LEU A 79 -6.61 4.27 5.03
C LEU A 79 -5.45 3.57 4.34
N ALA A 80 -4.57 3.01 5.15
CA ALA A 80 -3.45 2.18 4.72
C ALA A 80 -3.29 1.01 5.69
N TYR A 81 -3.38 -0.22 5.20
CA TYR A 81 -3.33 -1.43 6.02
C TYR A 81 -2.47 -2.52 5.39
N THR A 82 -1.73 -3.25 6.21
CA THR A 82 -1.15 -4.55 5.86
C THR A 82 -1.84 -5.63 6.71
N PHE A 83 -1.52 -6.89 6.45
CA PHE A 83 -2.04 -8.00 7.22
C PHE A 83 -0.91 -8.86 7.76
N LYS A 84 -0.71 -8.83 9.08
CA LYS A 84 0.37 -9.57 9.75
C LYS A 84 -0.18 -10.28 10.98
N ASN A 85 0.33 -11.47 11.26
CA ASN A 85 -0.03 -12.27 12.44
C ASN A 85 -1.55 -12.48 12.60
N GLY A 86 -2.25 -12.72 11.48
CA GLY A 86 -3.68 -13.00 11.50
C GLY A 86 -4.58 -11.78 11.70
N LYS A 87 -4.05 -10.55 11.60
CA LYS A 87 -4.82 -9.30 11.80
C LYS A 87 -4.44 -8.24 10.77
N ALA A 88 -5.41 -7.40 10.41
CA ALA A 88 -5.12 -6.16 9.70
C ALA A 88 -4.45 -5.16 10.66
N VAL A 89 -3.36 -4.56 10.21
CA VAL A 89 -2.54 -3.62 10.98
C VAL A 89 -2.42 -2.33 10.18
N PRO A 90 -2.71 -1.15 10.76
CA PRO A 90 -2.49 0.12 10.07
C PRO A 90 -1.03 0.28 9.66
N LEU A 91 -0.82 0.72 8.43
CA LEU A 91 0.49 1.11 7.93
C LEU A 91 0.87 2.48 8.47
N LYS A 92 2.16 2.68 8.67
CA LYS A 92 2.78 3.98 8.84
C LYS A 92 3.70 4.25 7.66
N GLN A 93 3.99 5.51 7.38
CA GLN A 93 5.02 5.87 6.41
C GLN A 93 6.24 6.49 7.10
N SER A 94 7.41 6.33 6.48
CA SER A 94 8.58 7.18 6.69
C SER A 94 9.27 7.47 5.37
N GLY A 95 9.86 8.65 5.24
CA GLY A 95 10.49 9.09 4.00
C GLY A 95 9.61 10.08 3.23
N PRO A 96 10.13 10.62 2.12
CA PRO A 96 9.49 11.71 1.41
C PRO A 96 8.23 11.26 0.66
N GLY A 97 7.38 12.23 0.33
CA GLY A 97 6.27 12.14 -0.60
C GLY A 97 5.75 13.55 -0.90
N LEU A 98 4.62 13.67 -1.61
CA LEU A 98 4.06 14.97 -2.02
C LEU A 98 2.87 15.44 -1.16
N SER A 99 2.38 14.63 -0.23
CA SER A 99 1.14 14.83 0.52
C SER A 99 1.35 14.94 2.04
N GLU A 100 2.51 15.39 2.53
CA GLU A 100 2.86 15.40 3.98
C GLU A 100 1.79 16.07 4.86
N ASP A 101 1.05 17.06 4.33
CA ASP A 101 0.05 17.83 5.07
C ASP A 101 -1.42 17.46 4.74
N GLU A 102 -1.66 16.60 3.76
CA GLU A 102 -3.04 16.31 3.30
C GLU A 102 -3.64 15.05 3.93
N SER A 103 -2.80 14.07 4.29
CA SER A 103 -3.27 12.79 4.84
C SER A 103 -3.49 12.85 6.35
N GLY A 104 -4.73 12.67 6.79
CA GLY A 104 -5.08 12.58 8.22
C GLY A 104 -4.43 11.42 8.98
N ILE A 105 -3.80 10.46 8.28
CA ILE A 105 -3.06 9.33 8.87
C ILE A 105 -1.54 9.52 8.84
N GLY A 106 -1.04 10.67 8.41
CA GLY A 106 0.40 10.99 8.34
C GLY A 106 1.14 10.24 7.23
N PHE A 107 0.47 9.97 6.11
CA PHE A 107 1.09 9.42 4.90
C PHE A 107 1.61 10.55 4.02
N ASN A 108 2.92 10.54 3.75
CA ASN A 108 3.54 11.55 2.90
C ASN A 108 3.31 11.28 1.41
N LEU A 109 3.04 10.03 1.01
CA LEU A 109 2.62 9.71 -0.37
C LEU A 109 1.11 9.90 -0.50
N GLY A 110 0.69 10.50 -1.60
CA GLY A 110 -0.71 10.66 -1.93
C GLY A 110 -1.33 9.44 -2.60
N MET A 111 -2.67 9.44 -2.66
CA MET A 111 -3.43 8.35 -3.26
C MET A 111 -3.22 8.22 -4.77
N GLU A 112 -2.82 9.29 -5.47
CA GLU A 112 -2.42 9.27 -6.88
C GLU A 112 -1.23 8.32 -7.08
N GLY A 113 -0.28 8.25 -6.15
CA GLY A 113 0.79 7.25 -6.16
C GLY A 113 0.29 5.80 -6.20
N PHE A 114 -0.90 5.56 -5.66
CA PHE A 114 -1.56 4.26 -5.61
C PHE A 114 -2.70 4.12 -6.63
N ASN A 115 -2.87 5.08 -7.54
CA ASN A 115 -3.91 5.03 -8.56
C ASN A 115 -3.54 4.07 -9.72
N LYS A 116 -4.52 3.76 -10.56
CA LYS A 116 -4.41 2.80 -11.65
C LYS A 116 -3.26 3.15 -12.60
N GLY A 117 -2.26 2.25 -12.66
CA GLY A 117 -1.10 2.39 -13.54
C GLY A 117 0.05 3.20 -12.95
N GLN A 118 -0.12 3.78 -11.77
CA GLN A 118 0.91 4.55 -11.07
C GLN A 118 1.82 3.67 -10.21
N VAL A 119 1.30 2.53 -9.73
CA VAL A 119 2.09 1.50 -9.05
C VAL A 119 2.74 0.55 -10.05
N LYS A 120 4.07 0.50 -10.06
CA LYS A 120 4.86 -0.33 -10.98
C LYS A 120 5.88 -1.17 -10.23
N ILE A 121 6.01 -2.42 -10.65
CA ILE A 121 7.02 -3.34 -10.13
C ILE A 121 8.19 -3.39 -11.10
N PHE A 122 9.39 -3.16 -10.58
CA PHE A 122 10.63 -3.21 -11.34
C PHE A 122 11.57 -4.26 -10.77
N VAL A 123 12.41 -4.82 -11.64
CA VAL A 123 13.54 -5.68 -11.25
C VAL A 123 14.83 -5.04 -11.74
N ASN A 124 15.81 -4.92 -10.85
CA ASN A 124 17.15 -4.50 -11.24
C ASN A 124 17.81 -5.58 -12.11
N LYS A 125 18.23 -5.21 -13.32
CA LYS A 125 18.80 -6.14 -14.31
C LYS A 125 20.09 -6.83 -13.86
N LYS A 126 20.83 -6.22 -12.91
CA LYS A 126 22.10 -6.74 -12.41
C LYS A 126 21.93 -7.57 -11.14
N THR A 127 21.16 -7.07 -10.18
CA THR A 127 21.04 -7.70 -8.85
C THR A 127 19.82 -8.60 -8.72
N ASN A 128 18.91 -8.57 -9.71
CA ASN A 128 17.60 -9.22 -9.65
C ASN A 128 16.72 -8.78 -8.47
N LYS A 129 17.10 -7.70 -7.77
CA LYS A 129 16.30 -7.13 -6.67
C LYS A 129 15.05 -6.47 -7.23
N GLN A 130 13.91 -6.79 -6.65
CA GLN A 130 12.63 -6.13 -6.95
C GLN A 130 12.46 -4.84 -6.15
N THR A 131 11.82 -3.86 -6.79
CA THR A 131 11.44 -2.57 -6.21
C THR A 131 10.06 -2.20 -6.70
N VAL A 132 9.17 -1.83 -5.78
CA VAL A 132 7.92 -1.17 -6.13
C VAL A 132 8.20 0.32 -6.27
N ILE A 133 7.78 0.91 -7.38
CA ILE A 133 7.88 2.35 -7.64
C ILE A 133 6.46 2.88 -7.82
N VAL A 134 6.12 3.90 -7.06
CA VAL A 134 4.87 4.66 -7.20
C VAL A 134 5.18 5.99 -7.88
N ARG A 135 4.26 6.44 -8.74
CA ARG A 135 4.30 7.76 -9.35
C ARG A 135 3.20 8.61 -8.76
N ASP A 136 3.57 9.44 -7.81
CA ASP A 136 2.68 10.35 -7.11
C ASP A 136 2.67 11.72 -7.80
N GLY A 137 1.61 12.49 -7.62
CA GLY A 137 1.53 13.82 -8.20
C GLY A 137 0.24 14.56 -7.90
N ALA A 138 0.30 15.87 -8.10
CA ALA A 138 -0.85 16.75 -8.01
C ALA A 138 -0.76 17.78 -9.13
N SER A 139 -1.91 18.27 -9.59
CA SER A 139 -1.97 19.29 -10.64
C SER A 139 -3.08 20.28 -10.38
N SER A 140 -2.82 21.54 -10.67
CA SER A 140 -3.76 22.66 -10.62
C SER A 140 -3.79 23.39 -11.97
N ALA A 141 -4.49 24.52 -12.05
CA ALA A 141 -4.51 25.36 -13.24
C ALA A 141 -3.17 26.07 -13.51
N ILE A 142 -2.33 26.27 -12.49
CA ILE A 142 -1.10 27.10 -12.56
C ILE A 142 0.19 26.29 -12.37
N GLY A 143 0.09 24.96 -12.29
CA GLY A 143 1.26 24.11 -12.08
C GLY A 143 0.94 22.65 -11.78
N ALA A 144 1.98 21.84 -11.78
CA ALA A 144 1.90 20.42 -11.47
C ALA A 144 3.18 19.93 -10.81
N VAL A 145 3.06 19.04 -9.83
CA VAL A 145 4.17 18.34 -9.22
C VAL A 145 4.02 16.85 -9.47
N VAL A 146 5.10 16.19 -9.90
CA VAL A 146 5.12 14.75 -10.17
C VAL A 146 6.38 14.16 -9.57
N GLY A 147 6.21 13.17 -8.70
CA GLY A 147 7.27 12.46 -8.02
C GLY A 147 7.25 10.97 -8.31
N GLU A 148 8.43 10.37 -8.42
CA GLU A 148 8.61 8.91 -8.48
C GLU A 148 9.34 8.46 -7.22
N TYR A 149 8.73 7.52 -6.51
CA TYR A 149 9.22 7.06 -5.22
C TYR A 149 9.40 5.54 -5.23
N ALA A 150 10.58 5.07 -4.86
CA ALA A 150 10.76 3.66 -4.53
C ALA A 150 10.17 3.42 -3.14
N ILE A 151 9.32 2.41 -3.00
CA ILE A 151 8.73 2.02 -1.73
C ILE A 151 9.11 0.59 -1.35
N ASN A 152 9.24 0.35 -0.06
CA ASN A 152 9.36 -0.99 0.52
C ASN A 152 8.51 -1.09 1.79
N LEU A 153 8.11 -2.31 2.13
CA LEU A 153 7.44 -2.60 3.38
C LEU A 153 8.45 -3.19 4.38
N GLN A 154 8.45 -2.64 5.60
CA GLN A 154 9.26 -3.08 6.74
C GLN A 154 8.33 -3.32 7.94
N GLY A 155 7.84 -4.55 8.09
CA GLY A 155 6.81 -4.87 9.07
C GLY A 155 5.49 -4.17 8.71
N SER A 156 5.07 -3.20 9.51
CA SER A 156 3.88 -2.38 9.26
C SER A 156 4.22 -0.93 8.86
N LYS A 157 5.41 -0.73 8.28
CA LYS A 157 5.90 0.59 7.86
C LYS A 157 6.29 0.58 6.39
N ILE A 158 5.72 1.49 5.61
CA ILE A 158 6.21 1.83 4.28
C ILE A 158 7.39 2.77 4.42
N VAL A 159 8.52 2.45 3.81
CA VAL A 159 9.64 3.37 3.65
C VAL A 159 9.70 3.81 2.19
N SER A 160 9.51 5.11 1.97
CA SER A 160 9.65 5.73 0.67
C SER A 160 11.03 6.34 0.49
N GLN A 161 11.51 6.35 -0.75
CA GLN A 161 12.73 7.04 -1.17
C GLN A 161 12.47 7.76 -2.47
N GLU A 162 12.76 9.05 -2.50
CA GLU A 162 12.66 9.85 -3.72
C GLU A 162 13.62 9.31 -4.79
N ILE A 163 13.11 9.05 -5.98
CA ILE A 163 13.91 8.84 -7.18
C ILE A 163 14.06 10.18 -7.89
N SER A 164 12.94 10.83 -8.17
CA SER A 164 12.89 12.09 -8.90
C SER A 164 11.59 12.84 -8.64
N VAL A 165 11.66 14.16 -8.47
CA VAL A 165 10.49 15.05 -8.46
C VAL A 165 10.69 16.17 -9.48
N ALA A 166 9.64 16.45 -10.26
CA ALA A 166 9.55 17.62 -11.11
C ALA A 166 8.37 18.48 -10.66
N ASN A 167 8.64 19.75 -10.38
CA ASN A 167 7.64 20.77 -10.04
C ASN A 167 7.62 21.79 -11.19
N TYR A 168 6.49 21.88 -11.86
CA TYR A 168 6.22 22.79 -12.96
C TYR A 168 5.29 23.89 -12.45
N SER A 169 5.66 25.16 -12.68
CA SER A 169 4.87 26.31 -12.24
C SER A 169 4.84 27.38 -13.33
N GLU A 170 3.71 28.06 -13.46
CA GLU A 170 3.60 29.26 -14.30
C GLU A 170 4.13 30.52 -13.60
N GLU A 171 4.24 30.50 -12.27
CA GLU A 171 4.57 31.66 -11.44
C GLU A 171 6.03 31.68 -10.98
N VAL A 172 6.67 30.51 -10.90
CA VAL A 172 8.07 30.36 -10.48
C VAL A 172 8.83 29.45 -11.44
N ASP A 173 10.16 29.50 -11.41
CA ASP A 173 11.00 28.61 -12.20
C ASP A 173 10.73 27.14 -11.86
N ASP A 174 10.67 26.30 -12.89
CA ASP A 174 10.59 24.84 -12.73
C ASP A 174 11.68 24.31 -11.79
N GLU A 175 11.30 23.44 -10.86
CA GLU A 175 12.22 22.81 -9.93
C GLU A 175 12.31 21.31 -10.13
N PHE A 176 13.53 20.79 -10.07
CA PHE A 176 13.81 19.37 -10.27
C PHE A 176 14.67 18.83 -9.14
N THR A 177 14.24 17.74 -8.52
CA THR A 177 15.04 16.98 -7.56
C THR A 177 15.32 15.58 -8.08
N PHE A 178 16.49 15.05 -7.74
CA PHE A 178 16.84 13.65 -7.97
C PHE A 178 17.52 13.10 -6.74
N LYS A 179 16.90 12.10 -6.09
CA LYS A 179 17.34 11.55 -4.79
C LYS A 179 17.46 12.62 -3.70
N GLY A 180 16.47 13.51 -3.63
CA GLY A 180 16.35 14.57 -2.63
C GLY A 180 17.30 15.76 -2.84
N LYS A 181 17.97 15.85 -4.00
CA LYS A 181 18.89 16.95 -4.31
C LYS A 181 18.37 17.76 -5.49
N LYS A 182 18.30 19.08 -5.34
CA LYS A 182 17.98 20.01 -6.43
C LYS A 182 19.03 19.90 -7.54
N VAL A 183 18.59 19.79 -8.78
CA VAL A 183 19.43 19.63 -9.98
C VAL A 183 18.85 20.44 -11.15
N SER A 184 19.64 20.68 -12.19
CA SER A 184 19.11 21.26 -13.43
C SER A 184 18.24 20.26 -14.20
N LYS A 185 17.32 20.73 -15.04
CA LYS A 185 16.47 19.89 -15.90
C LYS A 185 17.27 18.86 -16.72
N SER A 186 18.37 19.29 -17.35
CA SER A 186 19.24 18.38 -18.12
C SER A 186 19.84 17.26 -17.25
N THR A 187 20.25 17.59 -16.03
CA THR A 187 20.79 16.62 -15.06
C THR A 187 19.70 15.67 -14.57
N PHE A 188 18.51 16.19 -14.29
CA PHE A 188 17.32 15.41 -13.93
C PHE A 188 16.99 14.36 -15.00
N ASP A 189 16.81 14.78 -16.25
CA ASP A 189 16.45 13.92 -17.37
C ASP A 189 17.49 12.81 -17.58
N LYS A 190 18.79 13.18 -17.60
CA LYS A 190 19.90 12.24 -17.74
C LYS A 190 19.94 11.21 -16.60
N ASN A 191 19.78 11.66 -15.36
CA ASN A 191 19.82 10.79 -14.19
C ASN A 191 18.64 9.83 -14.14
N ARG A 192 17.44 10.32 -14.49
CA ARG A 192 16.22 9.51 -14.55
C ARG A 192 16.32 8.43 -15.62
N ILE A 193 16.75 8.76 -16.83
CA ILE A 193 17.01 7.78 -17.90
C ILE A 193 18.03 6.73 -17.44
N LYS A 194 19.15 7.18 -16.84
CA LYS A 194 20.18 6.28 -16.30
C LYS A 194 19.64 5.36 -15.21
N TYR A 195 18.75 5.84 -14.35
CA TYR A 195 18.13 5.04 -13.30
C TYR A 195 17.23 3.94 -13.89
N PHE A 196 16.24 4.32 -14.70
CA PHE A 196 15.27 3.36 -15.25
C PHE A 196 15.86 2.40 -16.30
N SER A 197 16.92 2.79 -17.02
CA SER A 197 17.63 1.89 -17.94
C SER A 197 18.20 0.63 -17.26
N GLN A 198 18.42 0.67 -15.95
CA GLN A 198 18.91 -0.47 -15.16
C GLN A 198 17.78 -1.39 -14.70
N LEU A 199 16.53 -0.99 -14.90
CA LEU A 199 15.35 -1.68 -14.42
C LEU A 199 14.60 -2.34 -15.57
N LYS A 200 13.98 -3.48 -15.30
CA LYS A 200 13.00 -4.13 -16.18
C LYS A 200 11.66 -4.11 -15.46
N GLN A 201 10.64 -3.52 -16.09
CA GLN A 201 9.29 -3.52 -15.54
C GLN A 201 8.71 -4.94 -15.61
N LYS A 202 8.00 -5.36 -14.55
CA LYS A 202 7.15 -6.54 -14.49
C LYS A 202 5.67 -6.09 -14.48
N PRO A 203 4.73 -6.98 -14.84
CA PRO A 203 3.31 -6.75 -14.58
C PRO A 203 3.10 -6.37 -13.11
N SER A 204 2.28 -5.35 -12.87
CA SER A 204 1.87 -4.98 -11.52
C SER A 204 0.83 -5.98 -11.01
N ASN A 205 0.90 -6.33 -9.73
CA ASN A 205 -0.13 -7.09 -9.02
C ASN A 205 -1.21 -6.16 -8.43
N ALA A 206 -1.12 -4.85 -8.70
CA ALA A 206 -2.03 -3.87 -8.15
C ALA A 206 -3.44 -3.99 -8.76
N THR A 207 -4.45 -4.07 -7.90
CA THR A 207 -5.87 -4.05 -8.27
C THR A 207 -6.53 -2.81 -7.71
N HIS A 208 -7.42 -2.21 -8.49
CA HIS A 208 -7.98 -0.89 -8.18
C HIS A 208 -9.51 -0.95 -8.27
N LEU A 209 -10.16 -0.16 -7.43
CA LEU A 209 -11.60 0.04 -7.43
C LEU A 209 -11.87 1.54 -7.29
N GLU A 210 -12.34 2.14 -8.38
CA GLU A 210 -12.64 3.56 -8.48
C GLU A 210 -14.00 3.86 -7.84
N GLY A 211 -14.10 4.96 -7.09
CA GLY A 211 -15.28 5.39 -6.34
C GLY A 211 -16.49 5.60 -7.24
N LEU A 212 -16.31 6.29 -8.37
CA LEU A 212 -17.37 6.45 -9.37
C LEU A 212 -17.91 5.11 -9.87
N TYR A 213 -17.05 4.11 -10.06
CA TYR A 213 -17.49 2.77 -10.46
C TYR A 213 -18.27 2.06 -9.36
N VAL A 214 -17.87 2.23 -8.09
CA VAL A 214 -18.62 1.72 -6.93
C VAL A 214 -20.02 2.33 -6.86
N ILE A 215 -20.12 3.66 -6.99
CA ILE A 215 -21.40 4.39 -6.97
C ILE A 215 -22.32 3.87 -8.09
N ASN A 216 -21.81 3.78 -9.32
CA ASN A 216 -22.57 3.25 -10.45
C ASN A 216 -23.05 1.80 -10.24
N MET A 217 -22.26 0.96 -9.56
CA MET A 217 -22.68 -0.40 -9.21
C MET A 217 -23.79 -0.40 -8.15
N ILE A 218 -23.71 0.48 -7.15
CA ILE A 218 -24.75 0.64 -6.12
C ILE A 218 -26.06 1.12 -6.75
N ASP A 219 -25.99 2.12 -7.65
CA ASP A 219 -27.15 2.61 -8.40
C ASP A 219 -27.77 1.52 -9.28
N ALA A 220 -26.94 0.60 -9.80
CA ALA A 220 -27.38 -0.61 -10.49
C ALA A 220 -27.87 -1.74 -9.55
N GLY A 221 -28.06 -1.46 -8.26
CA GLY A 221 -28.61 -2.38 -7.26
C GLY A 221 -27.62 -3.39 -6.68
N TRP A 222 -26.30 -3.20 -6.83
CA TRP A 222 -25.32 -4.07 -6.18
C TRP A 222 -25.16 -3.71 -4.70
N SER A 223 -25.07 -4.72 -3.84
CA SER A 223 -24.68 -4.51 -2.44
C SER A 223 -23.18 -4.26 -2.30
N ASN A 224 -22.77 -3.50 -1.27
CA ASN A 224 -21.36 -3.30 -0.91
C ASN A 224 -20.63 -4.64 -0.77
N ASP A 225 -21.28 -5.63 -0.17
CA ASP A 225 -20.74 -6.98 0.00
C ASP A 225 -20.42 -7.67 -1.32
N LYS A 226 -21.28 -7.53 -2.34
CA LYS A 226 -21.05 -8.07 -3.68
C LYS A 226 -19.88 -7.36 -4.37
N ILE A 227 -19.81 -6.03 -4.26
CA ILE A 227 -18.75 -5.20 -4.83
C ILE A 227 -17.39 -5.57 -4.21
N ILE A 228 -17.31 -5.56 -2.88
CA ILE A 228 -16.08 -5.88 -2.13
C ILE A 228 -15.65 -7.32 -2.42
N ASN A 229 -16.56 -8.30 -2.37
CA ASN A 229 -16.20 -9.68 -2.69
C ASN A 229 -15.68 -9.84 -4.13
N LYS A 230 -16.18 -9.05 -5.09
CA LYS A 230 -15.65 -9.03 -6.47
C LYS A 230 -14.25 -8.43 -6.52
N PHE A 231 -14.00 -7.37 -5.76
CA PHE A 231 -12.68 -6.73 -5.67
C PHE A 231 -11.62 -7.61 -4.99
N LEU A 232 -11.98 -8.32 -3.91
CA LEU A 232 -11.07 -9.17 -3.13
C LEU A 232 -10.79 -10.55 -3.76
N LYS A 233 -11.24 -10.81 -4.99
CA LYS A 233 -11.14 -12.13 -5.66
C LYS A 233 -9.77 -12.46 -6.26
N LEU A 234 -8.74 -11.63 -6.01
CA LEU A 234 -7.34 -11.92 -6.29
C LEU A 234 -6.94 -13.35 -5.92
#